data_AF-X0Y257-F1
#
_entry.id   AF-X0Y257-F1
#
_cell.length_a   1.000
_cell.length_b   1.000
_cell.length_c   1.000
_cell.angle_alpha   90.00
_cell.angle_beta   90.00
_cell.angle_gamma   90.00
#
_symmetry.space_group_name_H-M   'P 1'
#
loop_
_entity.id
_entity.type
_entity.pdbx_description
1 polymer ?
#
loop_
_entity_poly.entity_id
_entity_poly.type
_entity_poly.pdbx_seq_one_letter_code
_entity_poly.pdbx_strand_id
1 'polypeptide(L)'
;GISDISISNDLFHYGENQENLARNALEAVNNLNLPGDSICIEKPIVKDNKGQKKGEPVVGGGVMFRGRATETLTEGLPTKHWTKFNECPYENLENPQRVHLDSYGHVHICQGLSMGNIWKTPLSKLVHNYDGKSHPICAPLIKGGPAQLAEDYNLFNEETFIDHCHMCFTARKILLEQFPELLAPRQVYGLS
;
A
#
# COMPACT_ATOMS: atom_id res chain seq x y z
N GLY A 1 23.04 8.29 27.25
CA GLY A 1 22.11 7.20 27.61
C GLY A 1 21.03 7.09 26.56
N ILE A 2 20.24 6.02 26.57
CA ILE A 2 19.05 5.87 25.73
C ILE A 2 17.96 6.83 26.23
N SER A 3 17.35 7.59 25.33
CA SER A 3 16.35 8.60 25.68
C SER A 3 14.92 8.03 25.74
N ASP A 4 14.61 7.03 24.93
CA ASP A 4 13.34 6.31 24.90
C ASP A 4 13.52 4.96 24.17
N ILE A 5 12.76 3.94 24.56
CA ILE A 5 12.59 2.70 23.80
C ILE A 5 11.10 2.35 23.71
N SER A 6 10.60 2.25 22.48
CA SER A 6 9.21 1.88 22.22
C SER A 6 9.15 0.47 21.66
N ILE A 7 8.39 -0.42 22.30
CA ILE A 7 8.29 -1.84 21.94
C ILE A 7 6.92 -2.12 21.33
N SER A 8 6.88 -2.60 20.08
CA SER A 8 5.63 -3.02 19.46
C SER A 8 5.05 -4.26 20.14
N ASN A 9 3.89 -4.11 20.79
CA ASN A 9 3.27 -5.17 21.60
C ASN A 9 1.78 -5.33 21.30
N ASP A 10 1.45 -5.72 20.07
CA ASP A 10 0.09 -6.06 19.66
C ASP A 10 0.05 -7.33 18.82
N LEU A 11 -1.15 -7.90 18.67
CA LEU A 11 -1.39 -9.13 17.91
C LEU A 11 -0.88 -9.06 16.46
N PHE A 12 -0.75 -7.85 15.89
CA PHE A 12 -0.25 -7.69 14.52
C PHE A 12 1.27 -7.81 14.42
N HIS A 13 1.99 -7.64 15.53
CA HIS A 13 3.45 -7.76 15.59
C HIS A 13 3.94 -9.15 16.00
N TYR A 14 3.25 -9.84 16.92
CA TYR A 14 3.65 -11.18 17.38
C TYR A 14 2.76 -12.33 16.87
N GLY A 15 1.63 -12.04 16.22
CA GLY A 15 0.74 -13.04 15.62
C GLY A 15 0.04 -13.93 16.66
N GLU A 16 -0.28 -15.17 16.26
CA GLU A 16 -0.86 -16.20 17.16
C GLU A 16 0.19 -16.97 17.97
N ASN A 17 1.46 -16.53 17.98
CA ASN A 17 2.49 -17.21 18.75
C ASN A 17 2.06 -17.29 20.23
N GLN A 18 2.18 -18.48 20.82
CA GLN A 18 1.87 -18.68 22.25
C GLN A 18 2.73 -17.79 23.17
N GLU A 19 3.90 -17.36 22.68
CA GLU A 19 4.87 -16.59 23.44
C GLU A 19 4.99 -15.16 22.90
N ASN A 20 4.52 -14.19 23.69
CA ASN A 20 4.64 -12.77 23.40
C ASN A 20 6.04 -12.26 23.83
N LEU A 21 7.01 -12.34 22.93
CA LEU A 21 8.39 -11.88 23.18
C LEU A 21 8.50 -10.38 23.45
N ALA A 22 7.54 -9.57 22.98
CA ALA A 22 7.49 -8.14 23.28
C ALA A 22 7.33 -7.90 24.79
N ARG A 23 6.64 -8.81 25.49
CA ARG A 23 6.49 -8.77 26.95
C ARG A 23 7.82 -8.98 27.68
N ASN A 24 8.67 -9.89 27.18
CA ASN A 24 10.01 -10.11 27.74
C ASN A 24 10.90 -8.89 27.53
N ALA A 25 10.78 -8.22 26.37
CA ALA A 25 11.50 -6.99 26.10
C ALA A 25 11.07 -5.85 27.04
N LEU A 26 9.76 -5.71 27.31
CA LEU A 26 9.24 -4.73 28.28
C LEU A 26 9.74 -5.01 29.70
N GLU A 27 9.76 -6.28 30.11
CA GLU A 27 10.30 -6.68 31.41
C GLU A 27 11.80 -6.36 31.53
N ALA A 28 12.57 -6.57 30.47
CA ALA A 28 13.98 -6.19 30.44
C ALA A 28 14.19 -4.67 30.54
N VAL A 29 13.39 -3.88 29.83
CA VAL A 29 13.42 -2.41 29.91
C VAL A 29 13.16 -1.92 31.34
N ASN A 30 12.14 -2.48 32.00
CA ASN A 30 11.83 -2.20 33.39
C ASN A 30 12.98 -2.60 34.34
N ASN A 31 13.51 -3.82 34.18
CA ASN A 31 14.60 -4.32 35.03
C ASN A 31 15.90 -3.51 34.88
N LEU A 32 16.13 -2.92 33.70
CA LEU A 32 17.29 -2.09 33.41
C LEU A 32 17.07 -0.60 33.75
N ASN A 33 15.90 -0.21 34.28
CA ASN A 33 15.50 1.18 34.51
C ASN A 33 15.70 2.07 33.27
N LEU A 34 15.41 1.50 32.08
CA LEU A 34 15.44 2.26 30.84
C LEU A 34 14.09 2.96 30.63
N PRO A 35 14.06 4.21 30.14
CA PRO A 35 12.82 4.86 29.77
C PRO A 35 12.24 4.18 28.54
N GLY A 36 11.10 3.51 28.67
CA GLY A 36 10.42 2.87 27.55
C GLY A 36 9.05 2.30 27.89
N ASP A 37 8.23 2.15 26.86
CA ASP A 37 6.86 1.64 26.96
C ASP A 37 6.50 0.84 25.69
N SER A 38 5.33 0.24 25.69
CA SER A 38 4.77 -0.42 24.52
C SER A 38 4.02 0.54 23.61
N ILE A 39 4.12 0.26 22.31
CA ILE A 39 3.25 0.83 21.28
C ILE A 39 2.35 -0.28 20.75
N CYS A 40 1.05 0.00 20.66
CA CYS A 40 0.04 -0.95 20.22
C CYS A 40 -0.80 -0.31 19.12
N ILE A 41 -1.15 -1.10 18.12
CA ILE A 41 -2.04 -0.68 17.04
C ILE A 41 -3.45 -1.23 17.27
N GLU A 42 -4.46 -0.38 17.14
CA GLU A 42 -5.87 -0.78 17.18
C GLU A 42 -6.29 -1.52 15.91
N LYS A 43 -7.34 -2.35 15.99
CA LYS A 43 -7.92 -2.99 14.80
C LYS A 43 -8.34 -1.91 13.79
N PRO A 44 -8.07 -2.11 12.48
CA PRO A 44 -8.42 -1.12 11.47
C PRO A 44 -9.93 -0.91 11.41
N ILE A 45 -10.36 0.35 11.37
CA ILE A 45 -11.75 0.73 11.14
C ILE A 45 -11.81 1.49 9.82
N VAL A 46 -12.72 1.09 8.93
CA VAL A 46 -12.96 1.79 7.68
C VAL A 46 -13.76 3.07 7.98
N LYS A 47 -13.16 4.24 7.69
CA LYS A 47 -13.82 5.54 7.75
C LYS A 47 -13.72 6.23 6.39
N ASP A 48 -14.76 6.96 6.00
CA ASP A 48 -14.73 7.75 4.77
C ASP A 48 -13.78 8.94 4.92
N ASN A 49 -12.79 9.04 4.02
CA ASN A 49 -11.91 10.19 3.90
C ASN A 49 -12.60 11.34 3.20
N LYS A 50 -13.48 12.04 3.92
CA LYS A 50 -14.04 13.30 3.42
C LYS A 50 -13.01 14.42 3.62
N GLY A 51 -12.39 14.89 2.54
CA GLY A 51 -11.73 16.21 2.51
C GLY A 51 -10.27 16.27 2.07
N GLN A 52 -9.59 15.15 1.81
CA GLN A 52 -8.20 15.18 1.32
C GLN A 52 -8.16 15.30 -0.21
N LYS A 53 -7.33 16.21 -0.75
CA LYS A 53 -7.15 16.33 -2.21
C LYS A 53 -6.26 15.20 -2.74
N LYS A 54 -6.62 14.65 -3.90
CA LYS A 54 -5.82 13.62 -4.59
C LYS A 54 -4.39 14.12 -4.80
N GLY A 55 -3.41 13.28 -4.47
CA GLY A 55 -1.98 13.59 -4.60
C GLY A 55 -1.36 14.36 -3.43
N GLU A 56 -2.11 14.78 -2.41
CA GLU A 56 -1.55 15.35 -1.16
C GLU A 56 -1.11 14.24 -0.19
N PRO A 57 -0.02 14.41 0.59
CA PRO A 57 0.43 13.40 1.55
C PRO A 57 -0.70 12.95 2.49
N VAL A 58 -0.79 11.65 2.75
CA VAL A 58 -1.80 11.10 3.68
C VAL A 58 -1.33 11.32 5.11
N VAL A 59 -1.88 12.36 5.77
CA VAL A 59 -1.58 12.74 7.16
C VAL A 59 -2.61 12.17 8.15
N GLY A 60 -3.59 11.40 7.66
CA GLY A 60 -4.63 10.74 8.45
C GLY A 60 -5.74 10.19 7.56
N GLY A 61 -6.72 9.50 8.17
CA GLY A 61 -7.90 9.04 7.45
C GLY A 61 -8.19 7.53 7.47
N GLY A 62 -9.11 7.08 6.62
CA GLY A 62 -9.45 5.68 6.41
C GLY A 62 -8.27 4.85 5.94
N VAL A 63 -8.23 3.59 6.39
CA VAL A 63 -7.16 2.63 6.12
C VAL A 63 -7.10 2.29 4.63
N MET A 64 -5.90 2.29 4.06
CA MET A 64 -5.62 1.80 2.71
C MET A 64 -5.09 0.36 2.78
N PHE A 65 -5.86 -0.61 2.30
CA PHE A 65 -5.44 -2.00 2.35
C PHE A 65 -4.49 -2.34 1.20
N ARG A 66 -3.20 -2.53 1.50
CA ARG A 66 -2.13 -2.86 0.54
C ARG A 66 -1.09 -3.77 1.18
N GLY A 67 -0.36 -4.54 0.38
CA GLY A 67 0.68 -5.44 0.88
C GLY A 67 0.10 -6.48 1.84
N ARG A 68 0.81 -6.82 2.92
CA ARG A 68 0.33 -7.83 3.89
C ARG A 68 -1.02 -7.51 4.52
N ALA A 69 -1.44 -6.24 4.56
CA ALA A 69 -2.74 -5.86 5.10
C ALA A 69 -3.91 -6.48 4.33
N THR A 70 -3.76 -6.76 3.03
CA THR A 70 -4.81 -7.42 2.23
C THR A 70 -4.96 -8.91 2.58
N GLU A 71 -4.02 -9.50 3.31
CA GLU A 71 -4.03 -10.92 3.68
C GLU A 71 -4.29 -11.13 5.18
N THR A 72 -3.90 -10.16 6.01
CA THR A 72 -3.86 -10.34 7.49
C THR A 72 -4.87 -9.47 8.23
N LEU A 73 -5.39 -8.41 7.61
CA LEU A 73 -6.23 -7.40 8.28
C LEU A 73 -7.64 -7.30 7.72
N THR A 74 -8.08 -8.28 6.92
CA THR A 74 -9.33 -8.19 6.16
C THR A 74 -10.54 -8.80 6.87
N GLU A 75 -10.32 -9.66 7.85
CA GLU A 75 -11.39 -10.41 8.52
C GLU A 75 -12.38 -9.48 9.24
N GLY A 76 -13.69 -9.71 9.02
CA GLY A 76 -14.77 -8.95 9.66
C GLY A 76 -15.01 -7.55 9.09
N LEU A 77 -14.26 -7.13 8.07
CA LEU A 77 -14.44 -5.82 7.44
C LEU A 77 -15.50 -5.85 6.32
N PRO A 78 -16.27 -4.76 6.15
CA PRO A 78 -17.26 -4.69 5.09
C PRO A 78 -16.60 -4.71 3.72
N THR A 79 -17.21 -5.43 2.78
CA THR A 79 -16.75 -5.49 1.39
C THR A 79 -17.81 -4.99 0.43
N LYS A 80 -17.39 -4.60 -0.78
CA LYS A 80 -18.24 -4.20 -1.90
C LYS A 80 -17.81 -4.96 -3.15
N HIS A 81 -18.76 -5.20 -4.03
CA HIS A 81 -18.50 -5.81 -5.34
C HIS A 81 -17.48 -4.99 -6.13
N TRP A 82 -16.56 -5.66 -6.85
CA TRP A 82 -15.44 -5.03 -7.53
C TRP A 82 -15.83 -3.90 -8.50
N THR A 83 -17.01 -4.02 -9.14
CA THR A 83 -17.56 -2.99 -10.04
C THR A 83 -17.84 -1.64 -9.37
N LYS A 84 -17.81 -1.57 -8.03
CA LYS A 84 -18.04 -0.32 -7.27
C LYS A 84 -16.80 0.57 -7.15
N PHE A 85 -15.61 0.10 -7.52
CA PHE A 85 -14.35 0.85 -7.36
C PHE A 85 -13.94 1.52 -8.68
N ASN A 86 -14.70 2.54 -9.09
CA ASN A 86 -14.62 3.16 -10.41
C ASN A 86 -13.67 4.39 -10.50
N GLU A 87 -12.91 4.67 -9.46
CA GLU A 87 -11.86 5.70 -9.47
C GLU A 87 -10.72 5.37 -8.49
N CYS A 88 -9.59 6.07 -8.62
CA CYS A 88 -8.63 6.17 -7.51
C CYS A 88 -8.96 7.42 -6.67
N PRO A 89 -9.32 7.29 -5.38
CA PRO A 89 -9.63 8.45 -4.55
C PRO A 89 -8.38 9.11 -3.95
N TYR A 90 -7.19 8.53 -4.14
CA TYR A 90 -5.96 8.95 -3.44
C TYR A 90 -4.92 9.61 -4.35
N GLU A 91 -4.68 9.06 -5.54
CA GLU A 91 -3.62 9.53 -6.44
C GLU A 91 -4.19 10.18 -7.69
N ASN A 92 -3.54 11.25 -8.16
CA ASN A 92 -3.74 11.75 -9.52
C ASN A 92 -2.71 11.06 -10.43
N LEU A 93 -3.10 9.93 -11.03
CA LEU A 93 -2.19 9.12 -11.84
C LEU A 93 -1.89 9.75 -13.20
N GLU A 94 -2.75 10.64 -13.71
CA GLU A 94 -2.49 11.34 -14.98
C GLU A 94 -1.43 12.43 -14.80
N ASN A 95 -1.54 13.22 -13.74
CA ASN A 95 -0.61 14.32 -13.43
C ASN A 95 -0.13 14.26 -11.97
N PRO A 96 0.77 13.31 -11.64
CA PRO A 96 1.21 13.09 -10.27
C PRO A 96 2.03 14.28 -9.75
N GLN A 97 1.67 14.76 -8.57
CA GLN A 97 2.37 15.87 -7.90
C GLN A 97 3.54 15.40 -7.01
N ARG A 98 3.60 14.09 -6.76
CA ARG A 98 4.64 13.43 -5.98
C ARG A 98 4.95 12.07 -6.60
N VAL A 99 6.11 11.54 -6.25
CA VAL A 99 6.48 10.15 -6.53
C VAL A 99 7.13 9.55 -5.28
N HIS A 100 7.09 8.23 -5.17
CA HIS A 100 7.88 7.49 -4.17
C HIS A 100 9.15 6.98 -4.84
N LEU A 101 10.26 6.97 -4.11
CA LEU A 101 11.50 6.35 -4.54
C LEU A 101 11.87 5.29 -3.52
N ASP A 102 12.21 4.09 -3.99
CA ASP A 102 12.64 2.99 -3.13
C ASP A 102 14.17 2.76 -3.19
N SER A 103 14.65 1.84 -2.36
CA SER A 103 16.07 1.45 -2.30
C SER A 103 16.52 0.62 -3.50
N TYR A 104 15.60 0.18 -4.35
CA TYR A 104 15.88 -0.53 -5.61
C TYR A 104 15.90 0.42 -6.81
N GLY A 105 15.76 1.73 -6.57
CA GLY A 105 15.78 2.77 -7.59
C GLY A 105 14.46 2.93 -8.35
N HIS A 106 13.40 2.17 -8.01
CA HIS A 106 12.12 2.35 -8.67
C HIS A 106 11.48 3.67 -8.24
N VAL A 107 11.02 4.42 -9.23
CA VAL A 107 10.19 5.62 -9.02
C VAL A 107 8.75 5.21 -9.22
N HIS A 108 7.93 5.42 -8.21
CA HIS A 108 6.55 4.98 -8.18
C HIS A 108 5.59 6.15 -8.21
N ILE A 109 4.55 6.02 -9.03
CA ILE A 109 3.41 6.95 -9.05
C ILE A 109 2.49 6.65 -7.86
N CYS A 110 2.35 5.37 -7.53
CA CYS A 110 1.69 4.83 -6.35
C CYS A 110 2.48 3.60 -5.91
N GLN A 111 2.49 3.22 -4.62
CA GLN A 111 3.24 2.04 -4.15
C GLN A 111 3.01 0.82 -5.05
N GLY A 112 4.08 0.29 -5.65
CA GLY A 112 4.06 -0.84 -6.58
C GLY A 112 3.81 -0.50 -8.06
N LEU A 113 3.41 0.73 -8.40
CA LEU A 113 3.19 1.19 -9.77
C LEU A 113 4.36 2.07 -10.21
N SER A 114 5.30 1.49 -10.94
CA SER A 114 6.58 2.11 -11.29
C SER A 114 6.48 2.89 -12.60
N MET A 115 7.00 4.12 -12.61
CA MET A 115 7.23 4.90 -13.84
C MET A 115 8.57 4.57 -14.51
N GLY A 116 9.45 3.86 -13.80
CA GLY A 116 10.81 3.54 -14.23
C GLY A 116 11.79 3.48 -13.06
N ASN A 117 13.09 3.39 -13.38
CA ASN A 117 14.15 3.20 -12.40
C ASN A 117 15.27 4.23 -12.56
N ILE A 118 15.63 4.95 -11.49
CA ILE A 118 16.63 6.03 -11.51
C ILE A 118 18.04 5.57 -11.85
N TRP A 119 18.35 4.30 -11.65
CA TRP A 119 19.66 3.73 -11.99
C TRP A 119 19.79 3.47 -13.49
N LYS A 120 18.65 3.34 -14.19
CA LYS A 120 18.59 3.17 -15.65
C LYS A 120 18.39 4.51 -16.36
N THR A 121 17.50 5.36 -15.84
CA THR A 121 17.10 6.62 -16.47
C THR A 121 17.07 7.75 -15.43
N PRO A 122 17.70 8.92 -15.69
CA PRO A 122 17.65 10.05 -14.77
C PRO A 122 16.21 10.44 -14.39
N LEU A 123 15.99 10.75 -13.11
CA LEU A 123 14.66 11.11 -12.58
C LEU A 123 13.97 12.22 -13.40
N SER A 124 14.72 13.25 -13.80
CA SER A 124 14.17 14.35 -14.61
C SER A 124 13.61 13.87 -15.96
N LYS A 125 14.25 12.89 -16.60
CA LYS A 125 13.76 12.27 -17.84
C LYS A 125 12.55 11.38 -17.58
N LEU A 126 12.55 10.62 -16.49
CA LEU A 126 11.39 9.81 -16.10
C LEU A 126 10.14 10.66 -15.91
N VAL A 127 10.26 11.77 -15.16
CA VAL A 127 9.14 12.70 -14.92
C VAL A 127 8.73 13.40 -16.22
N HIS A 128 9.69 13.90 -17.01
CA HIS A 128 9.38 14.62 -18.25
C HIS A 128 8.66 13.75 -19.29
N ASN A 129 9.05 12.48 -19.39
CA ASN A 129 8.50 11.55 -20.38
C ASN A 129 7.32 10.74 -19.85
N TYR A 130 6.85 11.00 -18.63
CA TYR A 130 5.72 10.27 -18.07
C TYR A 130 4.43 10.60 -18.81
N ASP A 131 3.78 9.57 -19.34
CA ASP A 131 2.43 9.65 -19.87
C ASP A 131 1.56 8.55 -19.22
N GLY A 132 0.73 8.97 -18.26
CA GLY A 132 -0.19 8.07 -17.58
C GLY A 132 -1.24 7.46 -18.51
N LYS A 133 -1.62 8.15 -19.60
CA LYS A 133 -2.66 7.68 -20.53
C LYS A 133 -2.15 6.62 -21.51
N SER A 134 -0.84 6.58 -21.77
CA SER A 134 -0.22 5.50 -22.55
C SER A 134 0.24 4.33 -21.70
N HIS A 135 0.31 4.48 -20.37
CA HIS A 135 0.82 3.44 -19.49
C HIS A 135 -0.19 2.29 -19.32
N PRO A 136 0.16 1.01 -19.61
CA PRO A 136 -0.77 -0.14 -19.64
C PRO A 136 -1.56 -0.43 -18.36
N ILE A 137 -1.18 0.17 -17.23
CA ILE A 137 -1.79 -0.01 -15.92
C ILE A 137 -2.37 1.32 -15.44
N CYS A 138 -1.66 2.45 -15.57
CA CYS A 138 -2.24 3.74 -15.19
C CYS A 138 -3.41 4.13 -16.08
N ALA A 139 -3.38 3.84 -17.38
CA ALA A 139 -4.43 4.24 -18.31
C ALA A 139 -5.83 3.73 -17.92
N PRO A 140 -6.04 2.42 -17.66
CA PRO A 140 -7.33 1.95 -17.14
C PRO A 140 -7.67 2.55 -15.77
N LEU A 141 -6.70 2.66 -14.87
CA LEU A 141 -6.91 3.26 -13.54
C LEU A 141 -7.34 4.74 -13.61
N ILE A 142 -6.84 5.50 -14.58
CA ILE A 142 -7.24 6.88 -14.87
C ILE A 142 -8.66 6.90 -15.45
N LYS A 143 -8.96 6.00 -16.38
CA LYS A 143 -10.24 5.95 -17.09
C LYS A 143 -11.41 5.59 -16.16
N GLY A 144 -11.23 4.61 -15.28
CA GLY A 144 -12.32 4.11 -14.43
C GLY A 144 -11.86 3.34 -13.21
N GLY A 145 -10.70 3.70 -12.66
CA GLY A 145 -10.20 3.15 -11.40
C GLY A 145 -9.89 1.65 -11.45
N PRO A 146 -9.81 1.01 -10.28
CA PRO A 146 -9.54 -0.43 -10.17
C PRO A 146 -10.52 -1.30 -10.95
N ALA A 147 -11.80 -0.91 -11.02
CA ALA A 147 -12.82 -1.62 -11.81
C ALA A 147 -12.45 -1.68 -13.29
N GLN A 148 -12.06 -0.56 -13.90
CA GLN A 148 -11.65 -0.56 -15.30
C GLN A 148 -10.39 -1.40 -15.54
N LEU A 149 -9.42 -1.40 -14.61
CA LEU A 149 -8.25 -2.27 -14.72
C LEU A 149 -8.65 -3.76 -14.70
N ALA A 150 -9.58 -4.14 -13.82
CA ALA A 150 -10.07 -5.51 -13.76
C ALA A 150 -10.85 -5.91 -15.01
N GLU A 151 -11.65 -5.01 -15.58
CA GLU A 151 -12.40 -5.24 -16.81
C GLU A 151 -11.47 -5.40 -18.01
N ASP A 152 -10.53 -4.46 -18.21
CA ASP A 152 -9.61 -4.46 -19.36
C ASP A 152 -8.73 -5.73 -19.42
N TYR A 153 -8.45 -6.34 -18.27
CA TYR A 153 -7.64 -7.56 -18.16
C TYR A 153 -8.45 -8.82 -17.76
N ASN A 154 -9.79 -8.74 -17.68
CA ASN A 154 -10.69 -9.84 -17.30
C ASN A 154 -10.28 -10.56 -15.99
N LEU A 155 -10.02 -9.80 -14.93
CA LEU A 155 -9.42 -10.32 -13.69
C LEU A 155 -10.41 -10.91 -12.69
N PHE A 156 -11.64 -10.37 -12.63
CA PHE A 156 -12.61 -10.68 -11.59
C PHE A 156 -14.00 -10.91 -12.18
N ASN A 157 -14.79 -11.74 -11.50
CA ASN A 157 -16.19 -12.00 -11.79
C ASN A 157 -17.07 -11.51 -10.63
N GLU A 158 -17.06 -12.20 -9.50
CA GLU A 158 -17.97 -11.95 -8.35
C GLU A 158 -17.20 -11.54 -7.08
N GLU A 159 -15.90 -11.26 -7.20
CA GLU A 159 -15.04 -10.90 -6.08
C GLU A 159 -15.46 -9.58 -5.43
N THR A 160 -15.28 -9.51 -4.11
CA THR A 160 -15.55 -8.33 -3.31
C THR A 160 -14.29 -7.85 -2.60
N PHE A 161 -14.19 -6.55 -2.38
CA PHE A 161 -13.02 -5.91 -1.77
C PHE A 161 -13.44 -4.91 -0.70
N ILE A 162 -12.52 -4.61 0.21
CA ILE A 162 -12.77 -3.71 1.35
C ILE A 162 -12.79 -2.26 0.90
N ASP A 163 -11.77 -1.87 0.13
CA ASP A 163 -11.58 -0.52 -0.36
C ASP A 163 -10.94 -0.51 -1.77
N HIS A 164 -10.79 0.69 -2.33
CA HIS A 164 -10.18 0.90 -3.63
C HIS A 164 -8.74 0.37 -3.68
N CYS A 165 -7.98 0.50 -2.58
CA CYS A 165 -6.60 0.08 -2.52
C CYS A 165 -6.45 -1.43 -2.49
N HIS A 166 -7.32 -2.15 -1.75
CA HIS A 166 -7.36 -3.59 -1.68
C HIS A 166 -7.55 -4.14 -3.09
N MET A 167 -8.61 -3.70 -3.79
CA MET A 167 -8.88 -4.15 -5.14
C MET A 167 -7.73 -3.82 -6.11
N CYS A 168 -7.25 -2.57 -6.10
CA CYS A 168 -6.17 -2.13 -6.99
C CYS A 168 -4.87 -2.91 -6.75
N PHE A 169 -4.56 -3.20 -5.49
CA PHE A 169 -3.41 -4.01 -5.11
C PHE A 169 -3.54 -5.44 -5.62
N THR A 170 -4.69 -6.08 -5.38
CA THR A 170 -4.95 -7.46 -5.82
C THR A 170 -4.89 -7.58 -7.34
N ALA A 171 -5.55 -6.68 -8.07
CA ALA A 171 -5.51 -6.66 -9.53
C ALA A 171 -4.07 -6.55 -10.08
N ARG A 172 -3.28 -5.62 -9.53
CA ARG A 172 -1.87 -5.45 -9.93
C ARG A 172 -1.01 -6.65 -9.53
N LYS A 173 -1.27 -7.29 -8.39
CA LYS A 173 -0.54 -8.50 -7.98
C LYS A 173 -0.74 -9.64 -8.98
N ILE A 174 -1.95 -9.81 -9.52
CA ILE A 174 -2.25 -10.81 -10.57
C ILE A 174 -1.49 -10.49 -11.87
N LEU A 175 -1.43 -9.22 -12.24
CA LEU A 175 -0.78 -8.74 -13.47
C LEU A 175 0.76 -8.65 -13.38
N LEU A 176 1.34 -8.96 -12.23
CA LEU A 176 2.74 -8.68 -11.92
C LEU A 176 3.72 -9.39 -12.88
N GLU A 177 3.48 -10.66 -13.20
CA GLU A 177 4.32 -11.41 -14.15
C GLU A 177 4.21 -10.90 -15.60
N GLN A 178 3.07 -10.29 -15.95
CA GLN A 178 2.86 -9.72 -17.28
C GLN A 178 3.54 -8.35 -17.41
N PHE A 179 3.65 -7.58 -16.33
CA PHE A 179 4.21 -6.23 -16.33
C PHE A 179 5.29 -6.00 -15.26
N PRO A 180 6.35 -6.82 -15.20
CA PRO A 180 7.29 -6.83 -14.06
C PRO A 180 8.10 -5.54 -13.91
N GLU A 181 8.33 -4.78 -14.98
CA GLU A 181 9.04 -3.49 -14.90
C GLU A 181 8.12 -2.32 -14.50
N LEU A 182 6.80 -2.47 -14.70
CA LEU A 182 5.79 -1.46 -14.37
C LEU A 182 5.14 -1.73 -13.00
N LEU A 183 5.15 -3.01 -12.58
CA LEU A 183 4.61 -3.49 -11.32
C LEU A 183 5.76 -3.98 -10.45
N ALA A 184 6.45 -3.03 -9.84
CA ALA A 184 7.74 -3.23 -9.20
C ALA A 184 7.85 -2.42 -7.90
N PRO A 185 8.76 -2.82 -6.99
CA PRO A 185 9.48 -4.08 -7.00
C PRO A 185 8.58 -5.20 -6.44
N ARG A 186 8.94 -6.47 -6.65
CA ARG A 186 8.13 -7.63 -6.20
C ARG A 186 7.84 -7.60 -4.69
N GLN A 187 8.75 -7.02 -3.91
CA GLN A 187 8.72 -6.93 -2.45
C GLN A 187 7.52 -6.14 -1.95
N VAL A 188 7.08 -5.09 -2.65
CA VAL A 188 5.88 -4.33 -2.21
C VAL A 188 4.58 -5.12 -2.40
N TYR A 189 4.64 -6.21 -3.18
CA TYR A 189 3.56 -7.17 -3.38
C TYR A 189 3.66 -8.40 -2.45
N GLY A 190 4.62 -8.40 -1.52
CA GLY A 190 4.86 -9.51 -0.60
C GLY A 190 5.60 -10.69 -1.24
N LEU A 191 6.30 -10.46 -2.36
CA LEU A 191 7.04 -11.49 -3.10
C LEU A 191 8.54 -11.22 -3.04
N SER A 192 9.34 -12.29 -2.89
CA SER A 192 10.82 -12.24 -2.95
C SER A 192 11.34 -12.28 -4.38
#